data_AF-A0A354R887-F1
#
_entry.id   AF-A0A354R887-F1
#
_cell.length_a   1.000
_cell.length_b   1.000
_cell.length_c   1.000
_cell.angle_alpha   90.00
_cell.angle_beta   90.00
_cell.angle_gamma   90.00
#
_symmetry.space_group_name_H-M   'P 1'
#
loop_
_entity.id
_entity.type
_entity.pdbx_description
1 polymer ?
#
loop_
_entity_poly.entity_id
_entity_poly.type
_entity_poly.pdbx_seq_one_letter_code
_entity_poly.pdbx_strand_id
1 'polypeptide(L)'
;MRRGFTLIELLVVIAILAAMMGVATVSFSSGRGAFRLKGAARDVFAAIRQARSIALVTQKPCIITYGETSRGDTVCAQVTLTGTELMNDTGPQTAWTLSGEPVLVGGDEEELRQEAEDPAAPPPAGGHTVAEALFPSISEEVLEGIRLKVVSGEENLPLSEGETEMRRARTSIYSNVDYLLEKYKKARADEKAAADAAKAESDAEEPAPRDAAAASGQEAVSFVWQVNGRCEPHRVYVYAAGSEPQDGLVIVVDRFGAAQVLSGDEEGRE
;
A
#
# COMPACT_ATOMS: atom_id res chain seq x y z
N MET A 1 50.79 -43.49 16.21
CA MET A 1 49.60 -43.90 16.99
C MET A 1 48.49 -42.89 16.72
N ARG A 2 47.39 -43.29 16.09
CA ARG A 2 46.21 -42.42 15.89
C ARG A 2 45.31 -42.60 17.12
N ARG A 3 45.21 -41.60 18.00
CA ARG A 3 44.21 -41.58 19.07
C ARG A 3 42.87 -41.21 18.43
N GLY A 4 41.89 -42.11 18.53
CA GLY A 4 40.51 -41.84 18.11
C GLY A 4 39.75 -41.06 19.19
N PHE A 5 38.71 -40.33 18.77
CA PHE A 5 37.76 -39.68 19.67
C PHE A 5 37.03 -40.72 20.51
N THR A 6 36.81 -40.41 21.79
CA THR A 6 36.05 -41.30 22.68
C THR A 6 34.54 -41.11 22.46
N LEU A 7 33.74 -42.15 22.74
CA LEU A 7 32.29 -42.08 22.62
C LEU A 7 31.71 -40.95 23.50
N ILE A 8 32.25 -40.79 24.72
CA ILE A 8 31.81 -39.76 25.65
C ILE A 8 32.12 -38.35 25.13
N GLU A 9 33.27 -38.15 24.48
CA GLU A 9 33.66 -36.87 23.89
C GLU A 9 32.72 -36.48 22.74
N LEU A 10 32.36 -37.43 21.89
CA LEU A 10 31.39 -37.21 20.82
C LEU A 10 29.99 -36.87 21.37
N LEU A 11 29.57 -37.51 22.47
CA LEU A 11 28.29 -37.24 23.12
C LEU A 11 28.26 -35.81 23.69
N VAL A 12 29.34 -35.39 24.36
CA VAL A 12 29.46 -34.03 24.89
C VAL A 12 29.43 -32.98 23.78
N VAL A 13 30.12 -33.22 22.65
CA VAL A 13 30.09 -32.30 21.49
C VAL A 13 28.68 -32.17 20.93
N ILE A 14 27.96 -33.28 20.76
CA ILE A 14 26.57 -33.25 20.27
C ILE A 14 25.66 -32.50 21.26
N ALA A 15 25.83 -32.72 22.57
CA ALA A 15 25.06 -32.01 23.59
C ALA A 15 25.29 -30.49 23.54
N ILE A 16 26.54 -30.04 23.37
CA ILE A 16 26.89 -28.63 23.21
C ILE A 16 26.29 -28.06 21.93
N LEU A 17 26.39 -28.77 20.79
CA LEU A 17 25.80 -28.34 19.53
C LEU A 17 24.27 -28.21 19.62
N ALA A 18 23.59 -29.15 20.27
CA ALA A 18 22.16 -29.08 20.49
C ALA A 18 21.76 -27.87 21.34
N ALA A 19 22.52 -27.58 22.40
CA ALA A 19 22.30 -26.40 23.23
C ALA A 19 22.51 -25.09 22.44
N MET A 20 23.56 -25.01 21.62
CA MET A 20 23.82 -23.84 20.77
C MET A 20 22.73 -23.64 19.71
N MET A 21 22.26 -24.73 19.08
CA MET A 21 21.14 -24.67 18.12
C MET A 21 19.85 -24.19 18.79
N GLY A 22 19.57 -24.61 20.03
CA GLY A 22 18.40 -24.14 20.79
C GLY A 22 18.41 -22.63 21.04
N VAL A 23 19.57 -22.02 21.32
CA VAL A 23 19.69 -20.56 21.47
C VAL A 23 19.57 -19.85 20.11
N ALA A 24 20.16 -20.42 19.07
CA ALA A 24 20.12 -19.85 17.72
C ALA A 24 18.69 -19.74 17.16
N THR A 25 17.82 -20.74 17.40
CA THR A 25 16.43 -20.73 16.91
C THR A 25 15.59 -19.61 17.53
N VAL A 26 15.71 -19.39 18.85
CA VAL A 26 14.99 -18.31 19.55
C VAL A 26 15.46 -16.94 19.04
N SER A 27 16.77 -16.75 18.90
CA SER A 27 17.34 -15.50 18.38
C SER A 27 16.89 -15.20 16.95
N PHE A 28 16.88 -16.21 16.08
CA PHE A 28 16.46 -16.05 14.69
C PHE A 28 14.95 -15.74 14.54
N SER A 29 14.12 -16.21 15.47
CA SER A 29 12.69 -15.89 15.46
C SER A 29 12.42 -14.40 15.74
N SER A 30 13.20 -13.78 16.62
CA SER A 30 13.03 -12.37 17.01
C SER A 30 13.49 -11.39 15.92
N GLY A 31 14.50 -11.77 15.11
CA GLY A 31 15.03 -10.92 14.05
C GLY A 31 14.14 -10.79 12.82
N ARG A 32 13.31 -11.81 12.51
CA ARG A 32 12.51 -11.84 11.27
C ARG A 32 11.50 -10.71 11.16
N GLY A 33 10.87 -10.31 12.27
CA GLY A 33 9.89 -9.21 12.28
C GLY A 33 10.51 -7.87 11.83
N ALA A 34 11.68 -7.53 12.37
CA ALA A 34 12.36 -6.28 12.04
C ALA A 34 12.80 -6.21 10.56
N PHE A 35 13.25 -7.33 9.99
CA PHE A 35 13.60 -7.38 8.56
C PHE A 35 12.36 -7.26 7.66
N ARG A 36 11.24 -7.90 8.02
CA ARG A 36 9.98 -7.76 7.28
C ARG A 36 9.46 -6.33 7.31
N LEU A 37 9.47 -5.69 8.48
CA LEU A 37 9.05 -4.31 8.64
C LEU A 37 9.90 -3.34 7.78
N LYS A 38 11.22 -3.52 7.79
CA LYS A 38 12.13 -2.73 6.94
C LYS A 38 11.92 -2.99 5.45
N GLY A 39 11.65 -4.24 5.07
CA GLY A 39 11.27 -4.61 3.70
C GLY A 39 10.01 -3.89 3.25
N ALA A 40 8.93 -4.03 4.02
CA ALA A 40 7.65 -3.37 3.73
C ALA A 40 7.78 -1.84 3.65
N ALA A 41 8.52 -1.20 4.55
CA ALA A 41 8.77 0.24 4.48
C ALA A 41 9.55 0.64 3.22
N ARG A 42 10.53 -0.17 2.81
CA ARG A 42 11.29 0.05 1.56
C ARG A 42 10.40 -0.09 0.33
N ASP A 43 9.45 -1.01 0.35
CA ASP A 43 8.50 -1.24 -0.75
C ASP A 43 7.48 -0.10 -0.86
N VAL A 44 6.91 0.35 0.25
CA VAL A 44 6.03 1.54 0.30
C VAL A 44 6.79 2.78 -0.20
N PHE A 45 8.05 2.93 0.23
CA PHE A 45 8.92 4.01 -0.22
C PHE A 45 9.22 3.95 -1.73
N ALA A 46 9.43 2.75 -2.27
CA ALA A 46 9.61 2.55 -3.70
C ALA A 46 8.34 2.91 -4.47
N ALA A 47 7.16 2.51 -3.99
CA ALA A 47 5.87 2.86 -4.59
C ALA A 47 5.63 4.38 -4.62
N ILE A 48 5.99 5.11 -3.56
CA ILE A 48 5.92 6.58 -3.52
C ILE A 48 6.83 7.21 -4.59
N ARG A 49 8.07 6.73 -4.70
CA ARG A 49 9.01 7.20 -5.73
C ARG A 49 8.51 6.88 -7.13
N GLN A 50 7.89 5.72 -7.31
CA GLN A 50 7.30 5.30 -8.58
C GLN A 50 6.12 6.19 -8.96
N ALA A 51 5.20 6.50 -8.04
CA ALA A 51 4.09 7.44 -8.27
C ALA A 51 4.58 8.79 -8.82
N ARG A 52 5.61 9.34 -8.17
CA ARG A 52 6.26 10.58 -8.61
C ARG A 52 6.91 10.45 -9.98
N SER A 53 7.64 9.37 -10.22
CA SER A 53 8.30 9.12 -11.50
C SER A 53 7.28 9.03 -12.64
N ILE A 54 6.19 8.29 -12.44
CA ILE A 54 5.08 8.18 -13.38
C ILE A 54 4.52 9.58 -13.67
N ALA A 55 4.21 10.37 -12.65
CA ALA A 55 3.64 11.71 -12.85
C ALA A 55 4.57 12.66 -13.62
N LEU A 56 5.88 12.59 -13.34
CA LEU A 56 6.90 13.41 -14.02
C LEU A 56 7.16 12.97 -15.45
N VAL A 57 7.23 11.67 -15.73
CA VAL A 57 7.56 11.15 -17.06
C VAL A 57 6.35 11.23 -17.99
N THR A 58 5.17 10.84 -17.51
CA THR A 58 3.93 10.83 -18.32
C THR A 58 3.32 12.22 -18.47
N GLN A 59 3.78 13.21 -17.67
CA GLN A 59 3.16 14.54 -17.58
C GLN A 59 1.65 14.46 -17.30
N LYS A 60 1.23 13.44 -16.55
CA LYS A 60 -0.15 13.17 -16.17
C LYS A 60 -0.25 12.97 -14.66
N PRO A 61 -1.33 13.40 -13.98
CA PRO A 61 -1.47 13.14 -12.55
C PRO A 61 -1.45 11.63 -12.25
N CYS A 62 -0.90 11.26 -11.10
CA CYS A 62 -0.88 9.88 -10.61
C CYS A 62 -1.44 9.87 -9.19
N ILE A 63 -2.27 8.89 -8.86
CA ILE A 63 -2.87 8.74 -7.53
C ILE A 63 -2.21 7.54 -6.86
N ILE A 64 -1.66 7.71 -5.66
CA ILE A 64 -1.38 6.58 -4.77
C ILE A 64 -2.57 6.42 -3.84
N THR A 65 -2.95 5.18 -3.56
CA THR A 65 -3.94 4.85 -2.53
C THR A 65 -3.31 3.88 -1.55
N TYR A 66 -3.34 4.23 -0.27
CA TYR A 66 -2.95 3.39 0.84
C TYR A 66 -4.21 2.81 1.46
N GLY A 67 -4.24 1.50 1.65
CA GLY A 67 -5.34 0.82 2.30
C GLY A 67 -4.87 -0.38 3.09
N GLU A 68 -5.81 -1.02 3.75
CA GLU A 68 -5.61 -2.31 4.40
C GLU A 68 -6.61 -3.29 3.82
N THR A 69 -6.14 -4.50 3.55
CA THR A 69 -6.98 -5.63 3.14
C THR A 69 -6.83 -6.75 4.17
N SER A 70 -7.93 -7.39 4.55
CA SER A 70 -7.92 -8.52 5.50
C SER A 70 -8.05 -9.80 4.71
N ARG A 71 -7.05 -10.69 4.79
CA ARG A 71 -7.09 -12.02 4.18
C ARG A 71 -7.18 -13.06 5.30
N GLY A 72 -8.39 -13.52 5.59
CA GLY A 72 -8.64 -14.37 6.75
C GLY A 72 -8.43 -13.58 8.05
N ASP A 73 -7.60 -14.11 8.93
CA ASP A 73 -7.24 -13.48 10.22
C ASP A 73 -6.05 -12.50 10.10
N THR A 74 -5.41 -12.42 8.93
CA THR A 74 -4.24 -11.58 8.73
C THR A 74 -4.59 -10.28 8.01
N VAL A 75 -4.17 -9.15 8.60
CA VAL A 75 -4.25 -7.84 7.98
C VAL A 75 -3.00 -7.61 7.13
N CYS A 76 -3.20 -7.18 5.89
CA CYS A 76 -2.15 -6.85 4.94
C CYS A 76 -2.30 -5.38 4.51
N ALA A 77 -1.19 -4.67 4.50
CA ALA A 77 -1.08 -3.38 3.85
C ALA A 77 -1.32 -3.51 2.34
N GLN A 78 -2.04 -2.56 1.74
CA GLN A 78 -2.23 -2.45 0.30
C GLN A 78 -1.81 -1.07 -0.17
N VAL A 79 -0.97 -1.01 -1.20
CA VAL A 79 -0.59 0.22 -1.88
C VAL A 79 -0.93 0.07 -3.36
N THR A 80 -1.75 0.96 -3.88
CA THR A 80 -2.20 0.91 -5.28
C THR A 80 -1.85 2.22 -5.98
N LEU A 81 -1.29 2.11 -7.18
CA LEU A 81 -0.97 3.23 -8.05
C LEU A 81 -1.97 3.30 -9.18
N THR A 82 -2.61 4.44 -9.37
CA THR A 82 -3.57 4.68 -10.45
C THR A 82 -3.11 5.88 -11.27
N GLY A 83 -2.68 5.65 -12.51
CA GLY A 83 -2.37 6.71 -13.46
C GLY A 83 -3.63 7.20 -14.17
N THR A 84 -3.72 8.49 -14.52
CA THR A 84 -4.93 9.03 -15.20
C THR A 84 -5.09 8.59 -16.66
N GLU A 85 -4.16 7.83 -17.24
CA GLU A 85 -4.39 7.16 -18.54
C GLU A 85 -5.50 6.10 -18.46
N LEU A 86 -5.69 5.51 -17.27
CA LEU A 86 -6.74 4.51 -17.00
C LEU A 86 -8.17 5.06 -17.01
N MET A 87 -8.36 6.39 -17.10
CA MET A 87 -9.70 7.00 -17.16
C MET A 87 -10.17 7.35 -18.57
N ASN A 88 -9.35 7.16 -19.61
CA ASN A 88 -9.70 7.60 -20.98
C ASN A 88 -9.32 6.64 -22.13
N ASP A 89 -8.77 5.46 -21.87
CA ASP A 89 -8.56 4.46 -22.93
C ASP A 89 -9.66 3.40 -22.95
N THR A 90 -10.57 3.56 -23.91
CA THR A 90 -11.47 2.52 -24.44
C THR A 90 -10.64 1.39 -25.08
N GLY A 91 -10.20 0.44 -24.26
CA GLY A 91 -9.61 -0.83 -24.68
C GLY A 91 -9.74 -1.86 -23.55
N PRO A 92 -9.80 -3.16 -23.85
CA PRO A 92 -10.10 -4.19 -22.86
C PRO A 92 -9.00 -4.24 -21.80
N GLN A 93 -9.34 -3.83 -20.58
CA GLN A 93 -8.43 -3.88 -19.44
C GLN A 93 -8.64 -5.17 -18.65
N THR A 94 -7.54 -5.88 -18.44
CA THR A 94 -7.43 -6.91 -17.42
C THR A 94 -7.15 -6.23 -16.08
N ALA A 95 -8.20 -6.10 -15.27
CA ALA A 95 -8.05 -5.75 -13.86
C ALA A 95 -7.82 -7.04 -13.05
N TRP A 96 -6.77 -7.04 -12.23
CA TRP A 96 -6.49 -8.14 -11.30
C TRP A 96 -7.24 -7.90 -10.00
N THR A 97 -8.12 -8.81 -9.63
CA THR A 97 -8.83 -8.73 -8.34
C THR A 97 -8.01 -9.41 -7.23
N LEU A 98 -8.27 -9.04 -5.98
CA LEU A 98 -7.57 -9.52 -4.78
C LEU A 98 -7.72 -11.04 -4.49
N SER A 99 -8.42 -11.82 -5.34
CA SER A 99 -8.48 -13.29 -5.26
C SER A 99 -7.53 -13.99 -6.24
N GLY A 100 -6.85 -13.26 -7.13
CA GLY A 100 -6.03 -13.84 -8.20
C GLY A 100 -6.82 -14.38 -9.40
N GLU A 101 -8.15 -14.18 -9.44
CA GLU A 101 -8.93 -14.46 -10.63
C GLU A 101 -8.97 -13.24 -11.57
N PRO A 102 -8.75 -13.44 -12.88
CA PRO A 102 -8.94 -12.38 -13.86
C PRO A 102 -10.44 -12.08 -13.97
N VAL A 103 -10.86 -10.89 -13.56
CA VAL A 103 -12.22 -10.42 -13.82
C VAL A 103 -12.15 -9.48 -15.02
N LEU A 104 -12.83 -9.89 -16.09
CA LEU A 104 -13.06 -9.03 -17.25
C LEU A 104 -14.09 -7.98 -16.86
N VAL A 105 -13.64 -6.74 -16.73
CA VAL A 105 -14.53 -5.60 -16.49
C VAL A 105 -14.75 -4.89 -17.81
N GLY A 106 -15.90 -5.16 -18.44
CA GLY A 106 -16.43 -4.37 -19.56
C GLY A 106 -15.97 -4.81 -20.95
N GLY A 107 -16.67 -5.80 -21.49
CA GLY A 107 -16.86 -6.01 -22.93
C GLY A 107 -18.25 -6.64 -23.08
N ASP A 108 -19.08 -6.13 -24.00
CA ASP A 108 -20.36 -6.76 -24.30
C ASP A 108 -20.12 -8.25 -24.59
N GLU A 109 -20.85 -9.14 -23.90
CA GLU A 109 -20.71 -10.60 -24.02
C GLU A 109 -20.91 -11.13 -25.46
N GLU A 110 -21.31 -10.27 -26.40
CA GLU A 110 -21.49 -10.60 -27.82
C GLU A 110 -20.20 -10.62 -28.63
N GLU A 111 -19.16 -9.83 -28.31
CA GLU A 111 -17.94 -9.77 -29.15
C GLU A 111 -16.99 -10.95 -28.91
N LEU A 112 -16.98 -11.49 -27.68
CA LEU A 112 -16.21 -12.69 -27.31
C LEU A 112 -16.78 -14.01 -27.87
N ARG A 113 -18.01 -14.00 -28.38
CA ARG A 113 -18.57 -15.19 -29.08
C ARG A 113 -18.00 -15.37 -30.49
N GLN A 114 -17.46 -14.33 -31.12
CA GLN A 114 -16.87 -14.44 -32.46
C GLN A 114 -15.37 -14.80 -32.45
N GLU A 115 -14.62 -14.43 -31.40
CA GLU A 115 -13.19 -14.83 -31.30
C GLU A 115 -12.97 -16.22 -30.70
N ALA A 116 -13.96 -16.81 -30.03
CA ALA A 116 -13.88 -18.17 -29.49
C ALA A 116 -14.04 -19.29 -30.56
N GLU A 117 -14.26 -18.95 -31.84
CA GLU A 117 -14.47 -19.91 -32.93
C GLU A 117 -13.23 -20.19 -33.81
N ASP A 118 -12.07 -19.56 -33.55
CA ASP A 118 -10.82 -19.86 -34.28
C ASP A 118 -9.80 -20.62 -33.42
N PRO A 119 -9.82 -21.98 -33.42
CA PRO A 119 -8.95 -22.82 -32.59
C PRO A 119 -7.46 -22.81 -33.00
N ALA A 120 -7.04 -21.95 -33.93
CA ALA A 120 -5.69 -21.91 -34.48
C ALA A 120 -4.85 -20.70 -34.08
N ALA A 121 -5.37 -19.74 -33.31
CA ALA A 121 -4.60 -18.57 -32.90
C ALA A 121 -3.54 -18.94 -31.83
N PRO A 122 -2.23 -18.69 -32.06
CA PRO A 122 -1.21 -18.92 -31.06
C PRO A 122 -1.41 -17.97 -29.86
N PRO A 123 -1.18 -18.42 -28.61
CA PRO A 123 -1.32 -17.56 -27.44
C PRO A 123 -0.38 -16.36 -27.58
N PRO A 124 -0.82 -15.14 -27.19
CA PRO A 124 0.03 -13.95 -27.26
C PRO A 124 1.29 -14.20 -26.42
N ALA A 125 2.45 -14.15 -27.08
CA ALA A 125 3.74 -14.35 -26.45
C ALA A 125 3.94 -13.30 -25.36
N GLY A 126 4.16 -13.76 -24.12
CA GLY A 126 4.34 -12.94 -22.93
C GLY A 126 5.50 -11.97 -23.04
N GLY A 127 5.23 -10.76 -23.51
CA GLY A 127 6.10 -9.62 -23.34
C GLY A 127 5.81 -8.99 -21.98
N HIS A 128 6.75 -9.09 -21.04
CA HIS A 128 6.73 -8.25 -19.85
C HIS A 128 6.76 -6.80 -20.32
N THR A 129 5.76 -6.01 -19.92
CA THR A 129 5.81 -4.58 -20.22
C THR A 129 7.05 -3.99 -19.55
N VAL A 130 7.67 -2.98 -20.16
CA VAL A 130 8.86 -2.31 -19.60
C VAL A 130 8.60 -1.80 -18.18
N ALA A 131 7.33 -1.49 -17.87
CA ALA A 131 6.87 -1.14 -16.53
C ALA A 131 6.99 -2.30 -15.52
N GLU A 132 6.56 -3.52 -15.88
CA GLU A 132 6.69 -4.70 -15.00
C GLU A 132 8.16 -5.14 -14.83
N ALA A 133 9.00 -4.98 -15.86
CA ALA A 133 10.41 -5.34 -15.79
C ALA A 133 11.24 -4.39 -14.91
N LEU A 134 10.86 -3.10 -14.88
CA LEU A 134 11.56 -2.09 -14.07
C LEU A 134 11.07 -2.04 -12.62
N PHE A 135 9.84 -2.49 -12.37
CA PHE A 135 9.18 -2.37 -11.07
C PHE A 135 8.46 -3.68 -10.72
N PRO A 136 9.16 -4.66 -10.13
CA PRO A 136 8.51 -5.88 -9.68
C PRO A 136 7.38 -5.54 -8.71
N SER A 137 6.25 -6.23 -8.83
CA SER A 137 5.15 -6.10 -7.88
C SER A 137 5.65 -6.40 -6.47
N ILE A 138 5.19 -5.62 -5.50
CA ILE A 138 5.54 -5.81 -4.09
C ILE A 138 5.09 -7.22 -3.70
N SER A 139 6.04 -8.06 -3.26
CA SER A 139 5.73 -9.44 -2.92
C SER A 139 4.75 -9.47 -1.75
N GLU A 140 3.59 -10.08 -1.95
CA GLU A 140 2.50 -10.14 -0.95
C GLU A 140 2.96 -10.69 0.41
N GLU A 141 3.93 -11.61 0.41
CA GLU A 141 4.51 -12.20 1.63
C GLU A 141 5.18 -11.18 2.56
N VAL A 142 5.67 -10.06 2.02
CA VAL A 142 6.36 -9.02 2.80
C VAL A 142 5.36 -8.13 3.55
N LEU A 143 4.15 -7.96 3.02
CA LEU A 143 3.12 -7.10 3.60
C LEU A 143 2.18 -7.82 4.58
N GLU A 144 2.29 -9.14 4.68
CA GLU A 144 1.48 -9.92 5.61
C GLU A 144 1.84 -9.60 7.07
N GLY A 145 0.85 -9.16 7.85
CA GLY A 145 1.03 -8.74 9.23
C GLY A 145 1.66 -7.36 9.36
N ILE A 146 1.65 -6.56 8.30
CA ILE A 146 2.04 -5.14 8.30
C ILE A 146 0.78 -4.28 8.16
N ARG A 147 0.73 -3.20 8.94
CA ARG A 147 -0.32 -2.19 8.92
C ARG A 147 0.23 -0.85 8.47
N LEU A 148 -0.64 -0.04 7.87
CA LEU A 148 -0.31 1.29 7.40
C LEU A 148 -1.22 2.31 8.07
N LYS A 149 -0.62 3.31 8.69
CA LYS A 149 -1.36 4.49 9.15
C LYS A 149 -0.88 5.70 8.38
N VAL A 150 -1.80 6.35 7.69
CA VAL A 150 -1.49 7.56 6.93
C VAL A 150 -2.09 8.78 7.63
N VAL A 151 -1.27 9.82 7.76
CA VAL A 151 -1.66 11.09 8.36
C VAL A 151 -1.37 12.19 7.33
N SER A 152 -2.42 12.87 6.89
CA SER A 152 -2.34 14.03 6.00
C SER A 152 -1.99 15.30 6.77
N GLY A 153 -1.24 16.21 6.15
CA GLY A 153 -1.04 17.56 6.65
C GLY A 153 0.37 17.86 7.17
N GLU A 154 0.78 19.11 7.00
CA GLU A 154 2.06 19.65 7.53
C GLU A 154 2.03 19.86 9.06
N GLU A 155 0.86 19.74 9.70
CA GLU A 155 0.66 20.10 11.12
C GLU A 155 1.35 19.13 12.10
N ASN A 156 1.78 17.96 11.63
CA ASN A 156 2.52 16.96 12.42
C ASN A 156 4.02 16.90 12.07
N LEU A 157 4.57 17.87 11.32
CA LEU A 157 6.02 18.02 11.20
C LEU A 157 6.52 18.76 12.45
N PRO A 158 7.53 18.27 13.20
CA PRO A 158 8.21 19.10 14.17
C PRO A 158 8.77 20.30 13.38
N LEU A 159 8.15 21.45 13.59
CA LEU A 159 8.58 22.69 12.97
C LEU A 159 9.95 22.98 13.54
N SER A 160 10.99 22.98 12.70
CA SER A 160 12.23 23.67 13.09
C SER A 160 11.85 25.08 13.53
N GLU A 161 12.34 25.52 14.70
CA GLU A 161 11.91 26.76 15.37
C GLU A 161 12.04 28.03 14.50
N GLY A 162 12.67 27.95 13.32
CA GLY A 162 12.83 29.05 12.37
C GLY A 162 11.79 29.16 11.24
N GLU A 163 10.96 28.14 10.95
CA GLU A 163 10.07 28.17 9.78
C GLU A 163 8.63 28.64 10.05
N THR A 164 8.25 28.76 11.32
CA THR A 164 6.87 29.08 11.73
C THR A 164 6.44 30.51 11.34
N GLU A 165 7.38 31.44 11.20
CA GLU A 165 7.09 32.85 10.93
C GLU A 165 6.80 33.13 9.43
N MET A 166 7.30 32.32 8.50
CA MET A 166 7.07 32.53 7.06
C MET A 166 5.73 31.98 6.55
N ARG A 167 5.06 31.09 7.29
CA ARG A 167 3.89 30.35 6.79
C ARG A 167 2.54 31.08 6.88
N ARG A 168 2.40 32.13 7.69
CA ARG A 168 1.13 32.88 7.78
C ARG A 168 0.80 33.79 6.59
N ALA A 169 1.70 33.94 5.63
CA ALA A 169 1.56 34.97 4.59
C ALA A 169 1.23 34.46 3.16
N ARG A 170 1.02 33.15 2.94
CA ARG A 170 0.80 32.63 1.58
C ARG A 170 -0.36 31.64 1.49
N THR A 171 -1.57 32.16 1.69
CA THR A 171 -2.80 31.56 1.15
C THR A 171 -2.59 31.33 -0.34
N SER A 172 -2.65 30.06 -0.76
CA SER A 172 -2.42 29.59 -2.12
C SER A 172 -3.30 30.33 -3.14
N ILE A 173 -2.69 30.73 -4.26
CA ILE A 173 -3.32 31.46 -5.38
C ILE A 173 -4.13 30.52 -6.31
N TYR A 174 -4.17 29.21 -6.06
CA TYR A 174 -4.87 28.25 -6.92
C TYR A 174 -6.20 27.78 -6.31
N SER A 175 -7.23 28.65 -6.36
CA SER A 175 -8.60 28.35 -5.93
C SER A 175 -9.34 27.30 -6.78
N ASN A 176 -8.76 26.86 -7.91
CA ASN A 176 -9.43 25.94 -8.81
C ASN A 176 -9.36 24.46 -8.38
N VAL A 177 -8.35 24.04 -7.60
CA VAL A 177 -8.23 22.64 -7.17
C VAL A 177 -9.15 22.34 -5.99
N ASP A 178 -9.22 23.26 -5.02
CA ASP A 178 -10.19 23.17 -3.92
C ASP A 178 -11.63 23.18 -4.46
N TYR A 179 -11.91 24.00 -5.47
CA TYR A 179 -13.20 24.01 -6.15
C TYR A 179 -13.55 22.66 -6.80
N LEU A 180 -12.58 21.99 -7.43
CA LEU A 180 -12.80 20.68 -8.04
C LEU A 180 -12.97 19.57 -6.99
N LEU A 181 -12.23 19.63 -5.88
CA LEU A 181 -12.36 18.69 -4.77
C LEU A 181 -13.69 18.86 -4.03
N GLU A 182 -14.14 20.09 -3.79
CA GLU A 182 -15.48 20.36 -3.24
C GLU A 182 -16.58 19.85 -4.17
N LYS A 183 -16.44 20.08 -5.48
CA LYS A 183 -17.41 19.60 -6.47
C LYS A 183 -17.46 18.08 -6.54
N TYR A 184 -16.32 17.40 -6.43
CA TYR A 184 -16.24 15.94 -6.40
C TYR A 184 -16.85 15.37 -5.12
N LYS A 185 -16.52 15.94 -3.95
CA LYS A 185 -17.12 15.54 -2.66
C LYS A 185 -18.65 15.69 -2.67
N LYS A 186 -19.15 16.78 -3.27
CA LYS A 186 -20.58 17.01 -3.44
C LYS A 186 -21.22 15.98 -4.35
N ALA A 187 -20.63 15.71 -5.52
CA ALA A 187 -21.14 14.70 -6.44
C ALA A 187 -21.22 13.31 -5.81
N ARG A 188 -20.20 12.90 -5.04
CA ARG A 188 -20.19 11.61 -4.35
C ARG A 188 -21.19 11.55 -3.19
N ALA A 189 -21.42 12.68 -2.50
CA ALA A 189 -22.45 12.77 -1.47
C ALA A 189 -23.86 12.70 -2.07
N ASP A 190 -24.07 13.32 -3.23
CA ASP A 190 -25.34 13.27 -3.96
C ASP A 190 -25.61 11.86 -4.52
N GLU A 191 -24.59 11.16 -5.06
CA GLU A 191 -24.70 9.76 -5.47
C GLU A 191 -25.00 8.83 -4.29
N LYS A 192 -24.34 9.04 -3.14
CA LYS A 192 -24.61 8.29 -1.92
C LYS A 192 -26.04 8.54 -1.42
N ALA A 193 -26.50 9.79 -1.43
CA ALA A 193 -27.88 10.13 -1.05
C ALA A 193 -28.90 9.52 -2.01
N ALA A 194 -28.60 9.45 -3.31
CA ALA A 194 -29.44 8.78 -4.30
C ALA A 194 -29.47 7.26 -4.10
N ALA A 195 -28.33 6.65 -3.78
CA ALA A 195 -28.25 5.22 -3.45
C ALA A 195 -28.99 4.89 -2.14
N ASP A 196 -28.87 5.74 -1.12
CA ASP A 196 -29.56 5.58 0.16
C ASP A 196 -31.09 5.78 -0.02
N ALA A 197 -31.52 6.70 -0.89
CA ALA A 197 -32.93 6.88 -1.24
C ALA A 197 -33.51 5.70 -2.03
N ALA A 198 -32.75 5.14 -2.98
CA ALA A 198 -33.15 3.94 -3.72
C ALA A 198 -33.25 2.69 -2.82
N LYS A 199 -32.41 2.62 -1.78
CA LYS A 199 -32.44 1.54 -0.79
C LYS A 199 -33.60 1.68 0.22
N ALA A 200 -34.02 2.92 0.51
CA ALA A 200 -35.18 3.19 1.35
C ALA A 200 -36.53 2.78 0.71
N GLU A 201 -36.59 2.62 -0.63
CA GLU A 201 -37.78 2.11 -1.32
C GLU A 201 -37.79 0.57 -1.48
N SER A 202 -36.67 -0.12 -1.27
CA SER A 202 -36.58 -1.59 -1.43
C SER A 202 -36.66 -2.39 -0.13
N ASP A 203 -36.45 -1.77 1.03
CA ASP A 203 -36.34 -2.49 2.31
C ASP A 203 -37.59 -2.30 3.19
N ALA A 204 -38.71 -2.89 2.74
CA ALA A 204 -39.83 -3.28 3.62
C ALA A 204 -39.78 -4.80 3.88
N GLU A 205 -38.61 -5.34 4.22
CA GLU A 205 -38.49 -6.67 4.79
C GLU A 205 -37.33 -6.71 5.77
N GLU A 206 -37.65 -7.13 6.99
CA GLU A 206 -36.87 -7.01 8.23
C GLU A 206 -35.59 -7.86 8.19
N PRO A 207 -34.38 -7.30 8.40
CA PRO A 207 -33.19 -8.10 8.62
C PRO A 207 -32.86 -8.20 10.11
N ALA A 208 -32.81 -9.45 10.57
CA ALA A 208 -32.21 -9.88 11.83
C ALA A 208 -30.74 -9.40 11.97
N PRO A 209 -30.23 -9.23 13.21
CA PRO A 209 -28.93 -8.64 13.45
C PRO A 209 -27.82 -9.61 13.03
N ARG A 210 -27.07 -9.25 11.98
CA ARG A 210 -25.76 -9.85 11.72
C ARG A 210 -24.72 -9.12 12.56
N ASP A 211 -23.94 -9.91 13.28
CA ASP A 211 -22.86 -9.49 14.15
C ASP A 211 -21.93 -8.48 13.47
N ALA A 212 -22.01 -7.24 13.93
CA ALA A 212 -21.04 -6.19 13.64
C ALA A 212 -19.76 -6.50 14.43
N ALA A 213 -18.94 -7.44 13.93
CA ALA A 213 -17.54 -7.49 14.29
C ALA A 213 -16.90 -6.19 13.78
N ALA A 214 -16.58 -5.30 14.71
CA ALA A 214 -16.03 -3.98 14.47
C ALA A 214 -14.78 -4.07 13.57
N ALA A 215 -14.95 -3.77 12.28
CA ALA A 215 -13.88 -3.58 11.34
C ALA A 215 -13.14 -2.28 11.68
N SER A 216 -12.19 -2.35 12.62
CA SER A 216 -11.17 -1.31 12.84
C SER A 216 -10.13 -1.35 11.71
N GLY A 217 -10.60 -1.35 10.47
CA GLY A 217 -9.78 -1.21 9.28
C GLY A 217 -9.59 0.27 9.01
N GLN A 218 -8.35 0.68 8.76
CA GLN A 218 -8.09 2.07 8.39
C GLN A 218 -8.74 2.37 7.03
N GLU A 219 -9.49 3.47 6.94
CA GLU A 219 -10.09 3.89 5.67
C GLU A 219 -8.99 4.17 4.65
N ALA A 220 -9.18 3.72 3.41
CA ALA A 220 -8.20 3.91 2.36
C ALA A 220 -7.99 5.41 2.10
N VAL A 221 -6.72 5.86 2.15
CA VAL A 221 -6.34 7.26 1.95
C VAL A 221 -5.59 7.40 0.65
N SER A 222 -6.04 8.31 -0.21
CA SER A 222 -5.44 8.56 -1.52
C SER A 222 -4.77 9.93 -1.61
N PHE A 223 -3.60 9.99 -2.25
CA PHE A 223 -2.87 11.23 -2.51
C PHE A 223 -2.60 11.39 -3.99
N VAL A 224 -2.70 12.63 -4.48
CA VAL A 224 -2.50 12.96 -5.90
C VAL A 224 -1.11 13.56 -6.12
N TRP A 225 -0.30 12.91 -6.94
CA TRP A 225 0.92 13.46 -7.53
C TRP A 225 0.54 14.23 -8.78
N GLN A 226 0.89 15.51 -8.76
CA GLN A 226 0.76 16.41 -9.90
C GLN A 226 1.87 16.15 -10.92
N VAL A 227 1.67 16.65 -12.15
CA VAL A 227 2.60 16.52 -13.28
C VAL A 227 4.00 17.10 -13.02
N ASN A 228 4.13 18.00 -12.05
CA ASN A 228 5.39 18.60 -11.61
C ASN A 228 6.05 17.82 -10.46
N GLY A 229 5.51 16.65 -10.10
CA GLY A 229 5.98 15.79 -9.02
C GLY A 229 5.56 16.25 -7.62
N ARG A 230 4.80 17.34 -7.48
CA ARG A 230 4.28 17.80 -6.18
C ARG A 230 3.10 16.95 -5.73
N CYS A 231 2.96 16.81 -4.43
CA CYS A 231 1.82 16.14 -3.79
C CYS A 231 1.47 16.85 -2.48
N GLU A 232 0.34 16.48 -1.88
CA GLU A 232 0.01 16.93 -0.54
C GLU A 232 0.95 16.26 0.48
N PRO A 233 1.60 17.02 1.39
CA PRO A 233 2.48 16.45 2.40
C PRO A 233 1.75 15.47 3.31
N HIS A 234 2.36 14.31 3.53
CA HIS A 234 1.79 13.27 4.38
C HIS A 234 2.86 12.37 4.98
N ARG A 235 2.46 11.65 6.03
CA ARG A 235 3.29 10.66 6.73
C ARG A 235 2.66 9.29 6.65
N VAL A 236 3.45 8.30 6.30
CA VAL A 236 3.03 6.89 6.25
C VAL A 236 3.78 6.13 7.33
N TYR A 237 3.06 5.75 8.37
CA TYR A 237 3.53 4.88 9.45
C TYR A 237 3.37 3.43 8.98
N VAL A 238 4.49 2.71 8.95
CA VAL A 238 4.55 1.29 8.63
C VAL A 238 4.89 0.55 9.92
N TYR A 239 3.99 -0.31 10.39
CA TYR A 239 4.14 -0.99 11.69
C TYR A 239 3.61 -2.42 11.63
N ALA A 240 4.06 -3.27 12.54
CA ALA A 240 3.59 -4.65 12.61
C ALA A 240 2.16 -4.70 13.17
N ALA A 241 1.38 -5.69 12.72
CA ALA A 241 0.06 -5.97 13.28
C ALA A 241 0.17 -6.28 14.78
N GLY A 242 -0.64 -5.58 15.59
CA GLY A 242 -0.59 -5.67 17.05
C GLY A 242 0.39 -4.72 17.73
N SER A 243 1.21 -3.98 16.98
CA SER A 243 2.06 -2.90 17.50
C SER A 243 1.38 -1.53 17.34
N GLU A 244 1.85 -0.55 18.10
CA GLU A 244 1.39 0.83 17.94
C GLU A 244 2.15 1.51 16.77
N PRO A 245 1.57 2.52 16.10
CA PRO A 245 2.24 3.22 14.99
C PRO A 245 3.59 3.85 15.36
N GLN A 246 3.78 4.21 16.64
CA GLN A 246 5.02 4.79 17.17
C GLN A 246 6.19 3.80 17.22
N ASP A 247 5.91 2.49 17.27
CA ASP A 247 6.93 1.43 17.26
C ASP A 247 7.40 1.09 15.84
N GLY A 248 6.79 1.73 14.83
CA GLY A 248 7.01 1.48 13.41
C GLY A 248 8.13 2.31 12.79
N LEU A 249 8.14 2.29 11.45
CA LEU A 249 8.93 3.18 10.61
C LEU A 249 8.02 4.25 10.03
N VAL A 250 8.52 5.49 9.93
CA VAL A 250 7.75 6.61 9.39
C VAL A 250 8.34 7.04 8.07
N ILE A 251 7.51 7.11 7.04
CA ILE A 251 7.89 7.66 5.74
C ILE A 251 7.27 9.05 5.64
N VAL A 252 8.11 10.08 5.63
CA VAL A 252 7.69 11.48 5.48
C VAL A 252 7.78 11.85 4.00
N VAL A 253 6.66 12.28 3.43
CA VAL A 253 6.58 12.78 2.06
C VAL A 253 6.35 14.29 2.09
N ASP A 254 7.28 15.03 1.51
CA ASP A 254 7.18 16.49 1.43
C ASP A 254 6.29 16.96 0.27
N ARG A 255 6.08 18.28 0.18
CA ARG A 255 5.27 18.89 -0.88
C ARG A 255 5.84 18.75 -2.30
N PHE A 256 7.11 18.38 -2.42
CA PHE A 256 7.81 18.13 -3.67
C PHE A 256 7.84 16.64 -4.03
N GLY A 257 7.15 15.80 -3.25
CA GLY A 257 7.14 14.34 -3.42
C GLY A 257 8.49 13.69 -3.11
N ALA A 258 9.37 14.37 -2.37
CA ALA A 258 10.55 13.73 -1.80
C ALA A 258 10.12 12.94 -0.56
N ALA A 259 10.42 11.65 -0.56
CA ALA A 259 10.18 10.77 0.56
C ALA A 259 11.48 10.57 1.36
N GLN A 260 11.36 10.54 2.68
CA GLN A 260 12.43 10.18 3.60
C GLN A 260 11.90 9.15 4.61
N VAL A 261 12.73 8.16 4.97
CA VAL A 261 12.38 7.16 5.97
C VAL A 261 13.04 7.57 7.28
N LEU A 262 12.24 7.84 8.30
CA LEU A 262 12.66 8.12 9.66
C LEU A 262 12.47 6.86 10.49
N SER A 263 13.46 6.56 11.33
CA SER A 263 13.31 5.55 12.38
C SER A 263 12.63 6.17 13.60
N GLY A 264 11.79 5.40 14.32
CA GLY A 264 11.04 5.91 15.48
C GLY A 264 11.93 6.56 16.57
N ASP A 265 13.20 6.19 16.64
CA ASP A 265 14.17 6.78 17.58
C ASP A 265 14.62 8.21 17.20
N GLU A 266 14.44 8.62 15.94
CA GLU A 266 14.86 9.94 15.44
C GLU A 266 13.79 11.02 15.61
N GLU A 267 12.52 10.63 15.77
CA GLU A 267 11.39 11.57 15.87
C GLU A 267 11.43 12.42 17.16
N GLY A 268 12.20 11.99 18.18
CA GLY A 268 12.37 12.71 19.45
C GLY A 268 13.67 13.53 19.56
N ARG A 269 14.46 13.64 18.49
CA ARG A 269 15.84 14.22 18.57
C ARG A 269 16.07 15.50 17.78
N GLU A 270 15.05 16.05 17.13
CA GLU A 270 15.12 17.32 16.38
C GLU A 270 14.52 18.50 17.15
#